data_AF-A0A7C5JRQ2-F1
#
_entry.id   AF-A0A7C5JRQ2-F1
#
_cell.length_a   1.000
_cell.length_b   1.000
_cell.length_c   1.000
_cell.angle_alpha   90.00
_cell.angle_beta   90.00
_cell.angle_gamma   90.00
#
_symmetry.space_group_name_H-M   'P 1'
#
loop_
_entity.id
_entity.type
_entity.pdbx_description
1 polymer ?
#
loop_
_entity_poly.entity_id
_entity_poly.type
_entity_poly.pdbx_seq_one_letter_code
_entity_poly.pdbx_strand_id
1 'polypeptide(L)'
;MIGDLKTIKALIKKLPKERLPIRLMEVCGTHTVAISRMGIRPLLRGEVELISGPGCPVCVTPANFVAKAIWLAENGCTVVTFGDMMKVPAGDDSLFKAKARGCDIRVVYSPMDALEFASLEPENHVVFLGIGFETTAPTIAGAVLEAEKRKLENFSVLCGLKTIPRPLEFIASSDELSIDGFVLPGHVSTIIGRKAYEFIAEKFGKPGTITGFEDGDIIEGIAE
;
A
#
# COMPACT_ATOMS: atom_id res chain seq x y z
N MET A 1 14.75 -19.14 11.53
CA MET A 1 15.13 -17.90 12.24
C MET A 1 16.61 -17.82 12.61
N ILE A 2 17.15 -18.58 13.60
CA ILE A 2 18.59 -18.50 13.94
C ILE A 2 19.50 -19.01 12.80
N GLY A 3 19.02 -19.98 12.01
CA GLY A 3 19.74 -20.49 10.83
C GLY A 3 19.89 -19.45 9.73
N ASP A 4 18.84 -18.69 9.44
CA ASP A 4 18.75 -17.84 8.26
C ASP A 4 19.44 -16.48 8.48
N LEU A 5 19.45 -15.96 9.72
CA LEU A 5 20.27 -14.81 10.10
C LEU A 5 21.78 -15.09 9.99
N LYS A 6 22.22 -16.35 10.17
CA LYS A 6 23.62 -16.72 9.93
C LYS A 6 23.97 -16.59 8.45
N THR A 7 23.03 -16.88 7.56
CA THR A 7 23.21 -16.73 6.10
C THR A 7 23.44 -15.27 5.73
N ILE A 8 22.56 -14.35 6.18
CA ILE A 8 22.73 -12.91 5.96
C ILE A 8 24.10 -12.45 6.47
N LYS A 9 24.47 -12.80 7.71
CA LYS A 9 25.77 -12.42 8.29
C LYS A 9 26.97 -13.02 7.57
N ALA A 10 26.85 -14.22 7.03
CA ALA A 10 27.90 -14.85 6.24
C ALA A 10 28.09 -14.15 4.89
N LEU A 11 27.02 -13.64 4.27
CA LEU A 11 27.08 -12.86 3.04
C LEU A 11 27.69 -11.47 3.29
N ILE A 12 27.24 -10.77 4.32
CA ILE A 12 27.78 -9.46 4.72
C ILE A 12 29.30 -9.52 4.94
N LYS A 13 29.80 -10.59 5.58
CA LYS A 13 31.25 -10.79 5.80
C LYS A 13 32.08 -10.87 4.51
N LYS A 14 31.46 -11.17 3.37
CA LYS A 14 32.12 -11.22 2.06
C LYS A 14 32.16 -9.85 1.38
N LEU A 15 31.41 -8.88 1.88
CA LEU A 15 31.34 -7.53 1.30
C LEU A 15 32.44 -6.61 1.87
N PRO A 16 32.95 -5.65 1.08
CA PRO A 16 33.83 -4.60 1.58
C PRO A 16 33.15 -3.78 2.68
N LYS A 17 33.90 -3.41 3.73
CA LYS A 17 33.33 -2.67 4.87
C LYS A 17 32.80 -1.29 4.47
N GLU A 18 33.36 -0.70 3.41
CA GLU A 18 32.97 0.60 2.86
C GLU A 18 31.57 0.58 2.22
N ARG A 19 31.04 -0.62 1.93
CA ARG A 19 29.67 -0.80 1.44
C ARG A 19 28.63 -0.94 2.54
N LEU A 20 29.05 -0.89 3.81
CA LEU A 20 28.14 -1.03 4.95
C LEU A 20 27.77 0.34 5.54
N PRO A 21 26.52 0.54 5.98
CA PRO A 21 25.42 -0.43 5.92
C PRO A 21 24.80 -0.53 4.51
N ILE A 22 24.36 -1.73 4.13
CA ILE A 22 23.51 -1.90 2.92
C ILE A 22 22.11 -1.42 3.25
N ARG A 23 21.56 -0.53 2.43
CA ARG A 23 20.26 0.11 2.65
C ARG A 23 19.21 -0.54 1.77
N LEU A 24 18.38 -1.39 2.37
CA LEU A 24 17.31 -2.09 1.67
C LEU A 24 15.96 -1.48 2.02
N MET A 25 15.13 -1.19 1.02
CA MET A 25 13.79 -0.66 1.23
C MET A 25 12.72 -1.71 0.95
N GLU A 26 11.87 -1.96 1.93
CA GLU A 26 10.60 -2.65 1.69
C GLU A 26 9.51 -1.64 1.32
N VAL A 27 8.60 -2.01 0.43
CA VAL A 27 7.46 -1.15 0.01
C VAL A 27 6.11 -1.84 0.22
N CYS A 28 5.96 -2.52 1.34
CA CYS A 28 4.73 -3.22 1.69
C CYS A 28 4.45 -3.14 3.20
N GLY A 29 3.31 -2.55 3.58
CA GLY A 29 2.93 -2.46 5.00
C GLY A 29 2.93 -3.81 5.73
N THR A 30 2.59 -4.91 5.05
CA THR A 30 2.65 -6.26 5.63
C THR A 30 4.09 -6.70 5.91
N HIS A 31 5.04 -6.39 5.03
CA HIS A 31 6.48 -6.59 5.30
C HIS A 31 6.96 -5.70 6.43
N THR A 32 6.54 -4.43 6.49
CA THR A 32 6.86 -3.53 7.61
C THR A 32 6.49 -4.16 8.96
N VAL A 33 5.26 -4.67 9.06
CA VAL A 33 4.73 -5.31 10.28
C VAL A 33 5.49 -6.61 10.59
N ALA A 34 5.71 -7.47 9.60
CA ALA A 34 6.45 -8.71 9.79
C ALA A 34 7.88 -8.46 10.28
N ILE A 35 8.64 -7.57 9.62
CA ILE A 35 10.00 -7.17 10.01
C ILE A 35 10.03 -6.60 11.43
N SER A 36 9.04 -5.79 11.80
CA SER A 36 8.93 -5.24 13.15
C SER A 36 8.67 -6.34 14.18
N ARG A 37 7.74 -7.27 13.88
CA ARG A 37 7.38 -8.39 14.76
C ARG A 37 8.57 -9.33 14.99
N MET A 38 9.35 -9.60 13.95
CA MET A 38 10.54 -10.46 14.03
C MET A 38 11.68 -9.84 14.84
N GLY A 39 11.70 -8.50 15.00
CA GLY A 39 12.75 -7.80 15.73
C GLY A 39 14.13 -7.92 15.08
N ILE A 40 14.21 -8.05 13.75
CA ILE A 40 15.50 -8.25 13.04
C ILE A 40 16.32 -6.96 12.87
N ARG A 41 15.68 -5.78 12.90
CA ARG A 41 16.37 -4.49 12.69
C ARG A 41 17.53 -4.25 13.66
N PRO A 42 17.40 -4.47 14.98
CA PRO A 42 18.53 -4.35 15.91
C PRO A 42 19.64 -5.38 15.65
N LEU A 43 19.30 -6.57 15.14
CA LEU A 43 20.26 -7.66 14.92
C LEU A 43 21.18 -7.44 13.70
N LEU A 44 20.71 -6.61 12.76
CA LEU A 44 21.39 -6.25 11.51
C LEU A 44 21.98 -4.83 11.54
N ARG A 45 21.79 -4.09 12.63
CA ARG A 45 22.21 -2.69 12.73
C ARG A 45 23.71 -2.54 12.43
N GLY A 46 24.05 -1.59 11.57
CA GLY A 46 25.42 -1.32 11.14
C GLY A 46 25.91 -2.22 10.01
N GLU A 47 25.14 -3.25 9.66
CA GLU A 47 25.42 -4.14 8.52
C GLU A 47 24.37 -3.97 7.41
N VAL A 48 23.08 -4.06 7.77
CA VAL A 48 21.95 -3.82 6.88
C VAL A 48 20.97 -2.88 7.56
N GLU A 49 20.62 -1.81 6.87
CA GLU A 49 19.59 -0.87 7.25
C GLU A 49 18.32 -1.16 6.46
N LEU A 50 17.31 -1.69 7.15
CA LEU A 50 15.99 -1.89 6.56
C LEU A 50 15.21 -0.58 6.63
N ILE A 51 14.70 -0.10 5.51
CA ILE A 51 13.97 1.16 5.37
C ILE A 51 12.54 0.85 4.96
N SER A 52 11.56 1.52 5.58
CA SER A 52 10.15 1.35 5.23
C SER A 52 9.73 2.42 4.25
N GLY A 53 9.40 2.00 3.03
CA GLY A 53 8.94 2.87 1.95
C GLY A 53 7.42 3.08 1.95
N PRO A 54 6.87 3.66 0.86
CA PRO A 54 5.46 4.03 0.75
C PRO A 54 4.53 2.83 0.47
N GLY A 55 4.55 1.81 1.35
CA GLY A 55 3.82 0.55 1.21
C GLY A 55 2.39 0.53 1.77
N CYS A 56 1.82 1.68 2.14
CA CYS A 56 0.48 1.80 2.74
C CYS A 56 -0.38 2.77 1.90
N PRO A 57 -1.39 2.30 1.15
CA PRO A 57 -2.14 3.14 0.20
C PRO A 57 -2.97 4.23 0.89
N VAL A 58 -3.42 3.96 2.12
CA VAL A 58 -4.13 4.89 3.01
C VAL A 58 -3.20 6.00 3.48
N CYS A 59 -2.02 5.64 3.97
CA CYS A 59 -1.03 6.56 4.53
C CYS A 59 -0.52 7.56 3.48
N VAL A 60 -0.46 7.15 2.21
CA VAL A 60 -0.06 8.02 1.09
C VAL A 60 -1.24 8.70 0.40
N THR A 61 -2.46 8.60 0.94
CA THR A 61 -3.61 9.31 0.39
C THR A 61 -3.51 10.80 0.71
N PRO A 62 -3.56 11.68 -0.32
CA PRO A 62 -3.37 13.10 -0.09
C PRO A 62 -4.59 13.71 0.62
N ALA A 63 -4.35 14.71 1.47
CA ALA A 63 -5.38 15.39 2.25
C ALA A 63 -6.53 15.94 1.38
N ASN A 64 -6.23 16.38 0.16
CA ASN A 64 -7.25 16.88 -0.78
C ASN A 64 -8.22 15.80 -1.26
N PHE A 65 -7.83 14.52 -1.26
CA PHE A 65 -8.74 13.41 -1.56
C PHE A 65 -9.77 13.25 -0.45
N VAL A 66 -9.31 13.27 0.81
CA VAL A 66 -10.18 13.19 1.98
C VAL A 66 -11.10 14.40 2.05
N ALA A 67 -10.59 15.61 1.76
CA ALA A 67 -11.41 16.81 1.67
C ALA A 67 -12.55 16.70 0.62
N LYS A 68 -12.27 16.12 -0.56
CA LYS A 68 -13.30 15.84 -1.57
C LYS A 68 -14.35 14.85 -1.06
N ALA A 69 -13.93 13.80 -0.36
CA ALA A 69 -14.84 12.83 0.22
C ALA A 69 -15.75 13.46 1.30
N ILE A 70 -15.19 14.32 2.15
CA ILE A 70 -15.98 15.10 3.13
C ILE A 70 -16.99 16.00 2.42
N TRP A 71 -16.55 16.73 1.40
CA TRP A 71 -17.44 17.59 0.60
C TRP A 71 -18.60 16.80 -0.02
N LEU A 72 -18.36 15.61 -0.57
CA LEU A 72 -19.42 14.75 -1.10
C LEU A 72 -20.44 14.38 -0.02
N ALA A 73 -19.97 13.99 1.16
CA ALA A 73 -20.83 13.61 2.28
C ALA A 73 -21.67 14.80 2.80
N GLU A 74 -21.09 16.00 2.83
CA GLU A 74 -21.77 17.24 3.20
C GLU A 74 -22.79 17.69 2.15
N ASN A 75 -22.66 17.23 0.90
CA ASN A 75 -23.56 17.54 -0.21
C ASN A 75 -24.53 16.38 -0.53
N GLY A 76 -24.89 15.59 0.49
CA GLY A 76 -25.98 14.62 0.41
C GLY A 76 -25.62 13.26 -0.21
N CYS A 77 -24.35 13.00 -0.50
CA CYS A 77 -23.93 11.65 -0.90
C CYS A 77 -23.72 10.75 0.33
N THR A 78 -24.05 9.47 0.19
CA THR A 78 -23.61 8.44 1.13
C THR A 78 -22.18 8.05 0.79
N VAL A 79 -21.21 8.42 1.64
CA VAL A 79 -19.80 8.07 1.42
C VAL A 79 -19.47 6.75 2.09
N VAL A 80 -18.99 5.79 1.30
CA VAL A 80 -18.67 4.43 1.75
C VAL A 80 -17.16 4.22 1.68
N THR A 81 -16.55 3.72 2.75
CA THR A 81 -15.09 3.62 2.86
C THR A 81 -14.65 2.40 3.66
N PHE A 82 -13.37 2.03 3.55
CA PHE A 82 -12.73 1.15 4.53
C PHE A 82 -12.50 1.86 5.86
N GLY A 83 -12.41 1.10 6.96
CA GLY A 83 -12.36 1.64 8.31
C GLY A 83 -11.08 2.43 8.64
N ASP A 84 -9.97 2.07 8.01
CA ASP A 84 -8.66 2.74 8.17
C ASP A 84 -8.66 4.18 7.62
N MET A 85 -9.43 4.45 6.57
CA MET A 85 -9.62 5.77 5.99
C MET A 85 -10.35 6.77 6.92
N MET A 86 -11.12 6.28 7.91
CA MET A 86 -11.95 7.14 8.76
C MET A 86 -11.15 8.22 9.50
N LYS A 87 -9.90 7.91 9.86
CA LYS A 87 -9.03 8.78 10.66
C LYS A 87 -7.97 9.53 9.84
N VAL A 88 -7.94 9.36 8.52
CA VAL A 88 -6.98 10.07 7.67
C VAL A 88 -7.31 11.57 7.70
N PRO A 89 -6.32 12.44 7.99
CA PRO A 89 -6.56 13.87 8.15
C PRO A 89 -6.73 14.60 6.81
N ALA A 90 -7.60 15.62 6.82
CA ALA A 90 -7.71 16.67 5.82
C ALA A 90 -7.61 18.03 6.52
N GLY A 91 -6.39 18.52 6.75
CA GLY A 91 -6.16 19.65 7.66
C GLY A 91 -6.61 19.27 9.07
N ASP A 92 -7.46 20.10 9.67
CA ASP A 92 -8.06 19.84 10.99
C ASP A 92 -9.29 18.92 10.92
N ASP A 93 -9.66 18.37 9.76
CA ASP A 93 -10.85 17.55 9.58
C ASP A 93 -10.54 16.07 9.26
N SER A 94 -11.57 15.22 9.28
CA SER A 94 -11.51 13.82 8.84
C SER A 94 -12.90 13.26 8.55
N LEU A 95 -12.99 12.10 7.89
CA LEU A 95 -14.27 11.40 7.69
C LEU A 95 -14.95 11.06 9.02
N PHE A 96 -14.17 10.74 10.06
CA PHE A 96 -14.70 10.53 11.41
C PHE A 96 -15.37 11.79 11.97
N LYS A 97 -14.74 12.95 11.80
CA LYS A 97 -15.31 14.24 12.25
C LYS A 97 -16.53 14.63 11.41
N ALA A 98 -16.49 14.43 10.09
CA ALA A 98 -17.64 14.66 9.21
C ALA A 98 -18.84 13.77 9.60
N LYS A 99 -18.60 12.49 9.90
CA LYS A 99 -19.64 11.58 10.40
C LYS A 99 -20.23 12.07 11.71
N ALA A 100 -19.40 12.56 12.63
CA ALA A 100 -19.86 13.13 13.90
C ALA A 100 -20.70 14.41 13.71
N ARG A 101 -20.54 15.13 12.60
CA ARG A 101 -21.40 16.26 12.20
C ARG A 101 -22.72 15.83 11.54
N GLY A 102 -22.96 14.53 11.37
CA GLY A 102 -24.19 13.99 10.79
C GLY A 102 -24.12 13.64 9.30
N CYS A 103 -22.93 13.72 8.68
CA CYS A 103 -22.75 13.22 7.31
C CYS A 103 -22.96 11.71 7.25
N ASP A 104 -23.61 11.21 6.18
CA ASP A 104 -23.79 9.79 5.97
C ASP A 104 -22.50 9.14 5.46
N ILE A 105 -21.73 8.58 6.41
CA ILE A 105 -20.47 7.90 6.14
C ILE A 105 -20.52 6.49 6.70
N ARG A 106 -20.32 5.50 5.83
CA ARG A 106 -20.46 4.07 6.15
C ARG A 106 -19.15 3.32 5.94
N VAL A 107 -18.91 2.34 6.79
CA VAL A 107 -17.69 1.53 6.76
C VAL A 107 -18.04 0.14 6.23
N VAL A 108 -17.25 -0.33 5.28
CA VAL A 108 -17.38 -1.67 4.67
C VAL A 108 -16.05 -2.43 4.75
N TYR A 109 -16.12 -3.74 4.51
CA TYR A 109 -14.94 -4.61 4.41
C TYR A 109 -14.63 -5.00 2.97
N SER A 110 -15.60 -4.88 2.05
CA SER A 110 -15.39 -5.10 0.63
C SER A 110 -16.01 -3.99 -0.23
N PRO A 111 -15.48 -3.74 -1.45
CA PRO A 111 -16.14 -2.85 -2.41
C PRO A 111 -17.56 -3.33 -2.82
N MET A 112 -17.82 -4.64 -2.77
CA MET A 112 -19.12 -5.22 -3.11
C MET A 112 -20.19 -4.85 -2.08
N ASP A 113 -19.83 -4.75 -0.80
CA ASP A 113 -20.76 -4.36 0.26
C ASP A 113 -21.32 -2.95 0.03
N ALA A 114 -20.57 -2.08 -0.67
CA ALA A 114 -21.02 -0.74 -1.01
C ALA A 114 -22.20 -0.75 -2.01
N LEU A 115 -22.30 -1.78 -2.86
CA LEU A 115 -23.40 -1.94 -3.81
C LEU A 115 -24.73 -2.22 -3.12
N GLU A 116 -24.69 -2.86 -1.96
CA GLU A 116 -25.90 -3.17 -1.19
C GLU A 116 -26.57 -1.88 -0.69
N PHE A 117 -25.78 -0.86 -0.31
CA PHE A 117 -26.34 0.45 0.01
C PHE A 117 -26.99 1.11 -1.20
N ALA A 118 -26.33 1.05 -2.37
CA ALA A 118 -26.88 1.63 -3.60
C ALA A 118 -28.19 0.95 -4.00
N SER A 119 -28.29 -0.37 -3.81
CA SER A 119 -29.50 -1.14 -4.11
C SER A 119 -30.65 -0.89 -3.12
N LEU A 120 -30.35 -0.69 -1.84
CA LEU A 120 -31.36 -0.50 -0.79
C LEU A 120 -31.87 0.95 -0.72
N GLU A 121 -31.06 1.91 -1.17
CA GLU A 121 -31.33 3.34 -1.08
C GLU A 121 -31.18 4.02 -2.44
N PRO A 122 -32.09 3.75 -3.40
CA PRO A 122 -31.96 4.24 -4.78
C PRO A 122 -32.01 5.77 -4.90
N GLU A 123 -32.61 6.45 -3.92
CA GLU A 123 -32.70 7.91 -3.87
C GLU A 123 -31.37 8.58 -3.46
N ASN A 124 -30.44 7.82 -2.87
CA ASN A 124 -29.17 8.32 -2.37
C ASN A 124 -28.05 7.99 -3.36
N HIS A 125 -27.17 8.96 -3.63
CA HIS A 125 -25.95 8.70 -4.41
C HIS A 125 -24.88 8.11 -3.51
N VAL A 126 -24.53 6.85 -3.74
CA VAL A 126 -23.53 6.12 -2.98
C VAL A 126 -22.16 6.27 -3.65
N VAL A 127 -21.21 6.87 -2.93
CA VAL A 127 -19.84 7.06 -3.41
C VAL A 127 -18.86 6.22 -2.60
N PHE A 128 -18.30 5.19 -3.22
CA PHE A 128 -17.24 4.38 -2.62
C PHE A 128 -15.86 5.04 -2.78
N LEU A 129 -15.09 5.12 -1.71
CA LEU A 129 -13.72 5.64 -1.75
C LEU A 129 -12.76 4.55 -2.24
N GLY A 130 -12.44 4.60 -3.55
CA GLY A 130 -11.55 3.65 -4.21
C GLY A 130 -10.08 3.89 -3.88
N ILE A 131 -9.68 3.56 -2.65
CA ILE A 131 -8.29 3.64 -2.17
C ILE A 131 -7.66 2.25 -2.18
N GLY A 132 -6.44 2.17 -2.70
CA GLY A 132 -5.68 0.94 -2.73
C GLY A 132 -4.52 0.99 -3.71
N PHE A 133 -3.80 -0.12 -3.74
CA PHE A 133 -2.79 -0.41 -4.75
C PHE A 133 -3.35 -1.41 -5.76
N GLU A 134 -2.48 -2.04 -6.52
CA GLU A 134 -2.81 -3.02 -7.54
C GLU A 134 -3.58 -4.22 -6.96
N THR A 135 -3.39 -4.55 -5.68
CA THR A 135 -4.15 -5.63 -4.99
C THR A 135 -5.62 -5.30 -4.81
N THR A 136 -5.98 -4.03 -4.66
CA THR A 136 -7.36 -3.58 -4.43
C THR A 136 -8.05 -3.16 -5.73
N ALA A 137 -7.29 -2.74 -6.74
CA ALA A 137 -7.85 -2.27 -8.00
C ALA A 137 -8.80 -3.28 -8.69
N PRO A 138 -8.49 -4.59 -8.76
CA PRO A 138 -9.38 -5.58 -9.36
C PRO A 138 -10.71 -5.75 -8.62
N THR A 139 -10.72 -5.68 -7.28
CA THR A 139 -11.96 -5.86 -6.50
C THR A 139 -12.87 -4.64 -6.65
N ILE A 140 -12.29 -3.44 -6.76
CA ILE A 140 -13.02 -2.20 -7.07
C ILE A 140 -13.57 -2.24 -8.49
N ALA A 141 -12.78 -2.67 -9.46
CA ALA A 141 -13.25 -2.85 -10.83
C ALA A 141 -14.40 -3.87 -10.91
N GLY A 142 -14.30 -4.96 -10.15
CA GLY A 142 -15.39 -5.94 -10.01
C GLY A 142 -16.69 -5.32 -9.49
N ALA A 143 -16.62 -4.43 -8.49
CA ALA A 143 -17.80 -3.74 -7.99
C ALA A 143 -18.41 -2.78 -9.02
N VAL A 144 -17.59 -2.08 -9.82
CA VAL A 144 -18.08 -1.23 -10.91
C VAL A 144 -18.80 -2.05 -11.98
N LEU A 145 -18.22 -3.19 -12.40
CA LEU A 145 -18.84 -4.09 -13.38
C LEU A 145 -20.15 -4.71 -12.84
N GLU A 146 -20.18 -5.06 -11.56
CA GLU A 146 -21.40 -5.58 -10.94
C GLU A 146 -22.47 -4.49 -10.81
N ALA A 147 -22.12 -3.24 -10.48
CA ALA A 147 -23.04 -2.11 -10.48
C ALA A 147 -23.70 -1.91 -11.85
N GLU A 148 -22.90 -1.96 -12.93
CA GLU A 148 -23.40 -1.89 -14.31
C GLU A 148 -24.38 -3.04 -14.61
N LYS A 149 -24.00 -4.28 -14.27
CA LYS A 149 -24.85 -5.47 -14.46
C LYS A 149 -26.17 -5.37 -13.68
N ARG A 150 -26.15 -4.82 -12.48
CA ARG A 150 -27.33 -4.58 -11.63
C ARG A 150 -28.09 -3.30 -11.99
N LYS A 151 -27.58 -2.48 -12.92
CA LYS A 151 -28.12 -1.17 -13.31
C LYS A 151 -28.24 -0.20 -12.14
N LEU A 152 -27.25 -0.19 -11.25
CA LEU A 152 -27.17 0.72 -10.11
C LEU A 152 -26.62 2.08 -10.57
N GLU A 153 -27.49 2.94 -11.07
CA GLU A 153 -27.11 4.26 -11.61
C GLU A 153 -26.66 5.26 -10.51
N ASN A 154 -26.99 4.99 -9.25
CA ASN A 154 -26.64 5.79 -8.08
C ASN A 154 -25.32 5.36 -7.41
N PHE A 155 -24.54 4.47 -8.02
CA PHE A 155 -23.24 4.04 -7.49
C PHE A 155 -22.08 4.73 -8.23
N SER A 156 -21.09 5.22 -7.48
CA SER A 156 -19.87 5.79 -8.05
C SER A 156 -18.65 5.49 -7.21
N VAL A 157 -17.47 5.55 -7.83
CA VAL A 157 -16.19 5.39 -7.14
C VAL A 157 -15.40 6.69 -7.21
N LEU A 158 -15.09 7.29 -6.05
CA LEU A 158 -14.07 8.32 -5.98
C LEU A 158 -12.70 7.64 -6.06
N CYS A 159 -12.11 7.63 -7.27
CA CYS A 159 -10.88 6.88 -7.53
C CYS A 159 -9.65 7.58 -6.95
N GLY A 160 -8.98 6.92 -6.01
CA GLY A 160 -7.69 7.31 -5.45
C GLY A 160 -6.69 6.14 -5.41
N LEU A 161 -6.87 5.21 -6.36
CA LEU A 161 -5.96 4.10 -6.61
C LEU A 161 -4.57 4.60 -6.99
N LYS A 162 -3.56 3.89 -6.54
CA LYS A 162 -2.15 4.21 -6.75
C LYS A 162 -1.43 2.98 -7.30
N THR A 163 -0.27 3.22 -7.88
CA THR A 163 0.61 2.16 -8.42
C THR A 163 1.92 2.19 -7.66
N ILE A 164 2.46 1.02 -7.33
CA ILE A 164 3.75 0.83 -6.65
C ILE A 164 4.95 1.11 -7.57
N PRO A 165 4.95 0.72 -8.87
CA PRO A 165 6.09 0.97 -9.75
C PRO A 165 6.50 2.45 -9.85
N ARG A 166 5.54 3.39 -9.81
CA ARG A 166 5.85 4.82 -9.96
C ARG A 166 6.65 5.41 -8.79
N PRO A 167 6.23 5.25 -7.51
CA PRO A 167 7.07 5.59 -6.36
C PRO A 167 8.41 4.88 -6.37
N LEU A 168 8.46 3.60 -6.76
CA LEU A 168 9.72 2.86 -6.85
C LEU A 168 10.68 3.45 -7.88
N GLU A 169 10.19 3.88 -9.05
CA GLU A 169 11.01 4.55 -10.08
C GLU A 169 11.60 5.85 -9.55
N PHE A 170 10.79 6.67 -8.85
CA PHE A 170 11.27 7.89 -8.21
C PHE A 170 12.35 7.58 -7.15
N ILE A 171 12.11 6.61 -6.27
CA ILE A 171 13.05 6.25 -5.20
C ILE A 171 14.35 5.67 -5.77
N ALA A 172 14.25 4.79 -6.77
CA ALA A 172 15.41 4.17 -7.40
C ALA A 172 16.30 5.19 -8.11
N SER A 173 15.69 6.24 -8.70
CA SER A 173 16.40 7.34 -9.36
C SER A 173 17.05 8.36 -8.41
N SER A 174 16.71 8.34 -7.12
CA SER A 174 17.21 9.31 -6.15
C SER A 174 18.50 8.85 -5.50
N ASP A 175 19.58 9.61 -5.73
CA ASP A 175 20.86 9.42 -5.05
C ASP A 175 20.77 9.85 -3.57
N GLU A 176 19.94 10.84 -3.27
CA GLU A 176 19.75 11.38 -1.91
C GLU A 176 19.19 10.33 -0.94
N LEU A 177 18.30 9.46 -1.41
CA LEU A 177 17.74 8.41 -0.57
C LEU A 177 18.74 7.28 -0.27
N SER A 178 19.78 7.14 -1.11
CA SER A 178 20.86 6.16 -0.96
C SER A 178 20.33 4.75 -0.71
N ILE A 179 19.38 4.29 -1.54
CA ILE A 179 18.82 2.93 -1.46
C ILE A 179 19.64 2.00 -2.34
N ASP A 180 20.13 0.90 -1.77
CA ASP A 180 20.94 -0.10 -2.46
C ASP A 180 20.10 -1.20 -3.11
N GLY A 181 18.91 -1.48 -2.59
CA GLY A 181 18.03 -2.51 -3.13
C GLY A 181 16.64 -2.53 -2.51
N PHE A 182 15.76 -3.38 -3.04
CA PHE A 182 14.34 -3.40 -2.68
C PHE A 182 13.83 -4.79 -2.27
N VAL A 183 13.03 -4.82 -1.21
CA VAL A 183 12.15 -5.95 -0.89
C VAL A 183 10.76 -5.64 -1.46
N LEU A 184 10.43 -6.32 -2.56
CA LEU A 184 9.28 -6.03 -3.40
C LEU A 184 8.02 -6.77 -2.90
N PRO A 185 6.84 -6.13 -3.02
CA PRO A 185 5.60 -6.60 -2.40
C PRO A 185 5.06 -7.85 -3.09
N GLY A 186 4.95 -8.97 -2.36
CA GLY A 186 4.41 -10.24 -2.88
C GLY A 186 3.01 -10.13 -3.47
N HIS A 187 2.02 -9.66 -2.70
CA HIS A 187 0.63 -9.57 -3.15
C HIS A 187 0.43 -8.65 -4.35
N VAL A 188 1.13 -7.51 -4.40
CA VAL A 188 1.08 -6.60 -5.56
C VAL A 188 1.67 -7.30 -6.78
N SER A 189 2.77 -8.03 -6.60
CA SER A 189 3.42 -8.81 -7.66
C SER A 189 2.55 -9.94 -8.19
N THR A 190 1.62 -10.49 -7.40
CA THR A 190 0.60 -11.43 -7.90
C THR A 190 -0.29 -10.79 -8.96
N ILE A 191 -0.50 -9.47 -8.92
CA ILE A 191 -1.35 -8.74 -9.86
C ILE A 191 -0.57 -8.28 -11.09
N ILE A 192 0.59 -7.65 -10.90
CA ILE A 192 1.34 -7.01 -12.00
C ILE A 192 2.54 -7.82 -12.51
N GLY A 193 2.87 -8.91 -11.82
CA GLY A 193 3.99 -9.79 -12.17
C GLY A 193 5.37 -9.16 -11.98
N ARG A 194 6.41 -9.97 -12.19
CA ARG A 194 7.82 -9.55 -12.08
C ARG A 194 8.20 -8.45 -13.06
N LYS A 195 7.67 -8.48 -14.29
CA LYS A 195 8.00 -7.54 -15.37
C LYS A 195 7.80 -6.07 -14.98
N ALA A 196 6.81 -5.81 -14.12
CA ALA A 196 6.53 -4.45 -13.66
C ALA A 196 7.68 -3.82 -12.84
N TYR A 197 8.66 -4.61 -12.39
CA TYR A 197 9.80 -4.17 -11.59
C TYR A 197 11.15 -4.27 -12.30
N GLU A 198 11.21 -4.81 -13.54
CA GLU A 198 12.48 -5.01 -14.28
C GLU A 198 13.26 -3.71 -14.46
N PHE A 199 12.55 -2.58 -14.56
CA PHE A 199 13.14 -1.26 -14.67
C PHE A 199 14.10 -0.92 -13.52
N ILE A 200 13.93 -1.49 -12.33
CA ILE A 200 14.78 -1.22 -11.16
C ILE A 200 16.22 -1.66 -11.46
N ALA A 201 16.38 -2.88 -11.98
CA ALA A 201 17.67 -3.42 -12.36
C ALA A 201 18.15 -2.83 -13.69
N GLU A 202 17.29 -2.78 -14.71
CA GLU A 202 17.68 -2.39 -16.07
C GLU A 202 18.05 -0.91 -16.19
N LYS A 203 17.32 -0.01 -15.51
CA LYS A 203 17.56 1.43 -15.60
C LYS A 203 18.48 1.96 -14.51
N PHE A 204 18.38 1.41 -13.30
CA PHE A 204 19.08 1.97 -12.12
C PHE A 204 20.16 1.05 -11.56
N GLY A 205 20.32 -0.17 -12.09
CA GLY A 205 21.34 -1.12 -11.63
C GLY A 205 21.14 -1.59 -10.19
N LYS A 206 19.93 -1.43 -9.63
CA LYS A 206 19.61 -1.81 -8.25
C LYS A 206 18.91 -3.18 -8.21
N PRO A 207 19.30 -4.09 -7.31
CA PRO A 207 18.57 -5.34 -7.10
C PRO A 207 17.19 -5.10 -6.47
N GLY A 208 16.28 -6.03 -6.74
CA GLY A 208 14.98 -6.08 -6.08
C GLY A 208 14.43 -7.50 -6.08
N THR A 209 13.97 -7.95 -4.92
CA THR A 209 13.52 -9.33 -4.71
C THR A 209 12.06 -9.34 -4.31
N ILE A 210 11.23 -10.12 -5.02
CA ILE A 210 9.82 -10.31 -4.66
C ILE A 210 9.75 -11.41 -3.61
N THR A 211 9.20 -11.09 -2.44
CA THR A 211 9.14 -12.04 -1.33
C THR A 211 7.71 -12.29 -0.86
N GLY A 212 7.51 -13.44 -0.23
CA GLY A 212 6.34 -13.71 0.61
C GLY A 212 6.38 -12.92 1.92
N PHE A 213 5.52 -13.29 2.86
CA PHE A 213 5.30 -12.52 4.11
C PHE A 213 5.72 -13.29 5.36
N GLU A 214 6.09 -14.56 5.21
CA GLU A 214 6.60 -15.33 6.33
C GLU A 214 8.01 -14.88 6.68
N ASP A 215 8.37 -15.07 7.94
CA ASP A 215 9.67 -14.66 8.48
C ASP A 215 10.84 -15.24 7.65
N GLY A 216 10.69 -16.47 7.15
CA GLY A 216 11.66 -17.13 6.28
C GLY A 216 11.81 -16.45 4.92
N ASP A 217 10.68 -16.21 4.24
CA ASP A 217 10.65 -15.57 2.91
C ASP A 217 11.33 -14.19 2.92
N ILE A 218 11.08 -13.40 3.97
CA ILE A 218 11.64 -12.06 4.12
C ILE A 218 13.15 -12.15 4.37
N ILE A 219 13.60 -13.10 5.20
CA ILE A 219 15.03 -13.28 5.47
C ILE A 219 15.77 -13.75 4.21
N GLU A 220 15.19 -14.70 3.49
CA GLU A 220 15.74 -15.19 2.22
C GLU A 220 15.82 -14.07 1.19
N GLY A 221 14.77 -13.26 1.04
CA GLY A 221 14.79 -12.14 0.11
C GLY A 221 15.68 -10.96 0.51
N ILE A 222 16.06 -10.84 1.78
CA ILE A 222 17.13 -9.92 2.23
C ILE A 222 18.51 -10.48 1.88
N ALA A 223 18.65 -11.81 1.83
CA ALA A 223 19.92 -12.49 1.56
C ALA A 223 20.24 -12.58 0.04
N GLU A 224 19.23 -12.64 -0.82
CA GLU A 224 19.37 -12.56 -2.28
C GLU A 224 19.87 -11.19 -2.77
#